data_AF-A0A2V5P0N2-F1
#
_entry.id   AF-A0A2V5P0N2-F1
#
_cell.length_a   1.000
_cell.length_b   1.000
_cell.length_c   1.000
_cell.angle_alpha   90.00
_cell.angle_beta   90.00
_cell.angle_gamma   90.00
#
_symmetry.space_group_name_H-M   'P 1'
#
loop_
_entity.id
_entity.type
_entity.pdbx_description
1 polymer ?
#
loop_
_entity_poly.entity_id
_entity_poly.type
_entity_poly.pdbx_seq_one_letter_code
_entity_poly.pdbx_strand_id
1 'polypeptide(L)'
;MQKKQRVDHLLVEKGLFSSREQARRAIMAGDVMMGTRIVAKPSELLDEQAAITVKPTRKYVGRGALKLEAALDHFKIDVRGKTALDIGASTGGFTDCMLQRGANKVFAVDVGHGQLDWKLRNDPRVIG
;
A
#
# COMPACT_ATOMS: atom_id res chain seq x y z
N MET A 1 -16.16 8.17 33.88
CA MET A 1 -14.77 7.77 33.51
C MET A 1 -14.77 7.48 32.02
N GLN A 2 -13.87 8.09 31.26
CA GLN A 2 -13.70 7.73 29.85
C GLN A 2 -13.21 6.28 29.77
N LYS A 3 -13.99 5.44 29.09
CA LYS A 3 -13.68 4.03 28.92
C LYS A 3 -12.51 3.92 27.95
N LYS A 4 -11.41 3.33 28.40
CA LYS A 4 -10.21 3.15 27.59
C LYS A 4 -10.16 1.73 27.05
N GLN A 5 -9.89 1.58 25.76
CA GLN A 5 -9.79 0.30 25.09
C GLN A 5 -8.51 0.21 24.27
N ARG A 6 -8.02 -1.00 24.06
CA ARG A 6 -6.86 -1.23 23.18
C ARG A 6 -7.17 -0.76 21.77
N VAL A 7 -6.24 -0.01 21.18
CA VAL A 7 -6.40 0.55 19.84
C VAL A 7 -6.63 -0.54 18.77
N ASP A 8 -6.02 -1.73 18.91
CA ASP A 8 -6.24 -2.83 17.97
C ASP A 8 -7.68 -3.36 17.96
N HIS A 9 -8.37 -3.32 19.10
CA HIS A 9 -9.80 -3.61 19.18
C HIS A 9 -10.64 -2.44 18.68
N LEU A 10 -10.31 -1.22 19.12
CA LEU A 10 -11.05 -0.01 18.78
C LEU A 10 -11.11 0.24 17.26
N LEU A 11 -10.01 -0.05 16.56
CA LEU A 11 -9.92 0.04 15.10
C LEU A 11 -10.86 -0.91 14.36
N VAL A 12 -11.05 -2.13 14.87
CA VAL A 12 -11.96 -3.12 14.29
C VAL A 12 -13.41 -2.77 14.63
N GLU A 13 -13.67 -2.36 15.88
CA GLU A 13 -15.00 -1.95 16.35
C GLU A 13 -15.52 -0.70 15.62
N LYS A 14 -14.64 0.26 15.29
CA LYS A 14 -14.97 1.41 14.43
C LYS A 14 -15.09 1.07 12.95
N GLY A 15 -14.91 -0.19 12.55
CA GLY A 15 -14.98 -0.64 11.16
C GLY A 15 -13.84 -0.16 10.26
N LEU A 16 -12.74 0.36 10.84
CA LEU A 16 -11.59 0.85 10.07
C LEU A 16 -10.73 -0.30 9.51
N PHE A 17 -10.84 -1.49 10.11
CA PHE A 17 -10.15 -2.70 9.67
C PHE A 17 -11.05 -3.92 9.85
N SER A 18 -10.87 -4.91 8.97
CA SER A 18 -11.67 -6.16 8.97
C SER A 18 -11.23 -7.17 10.04
N SER A 19 -10.02 -7.03 10.58
CA SER A 19 -9.49 -7.93 11.60
C SER A 19 -8.44 -7.26 12.48
N ARG A 20 -8.22 -7.82 13.67
CA ARG A 20 -7.20 -7.34 14.63
C ARG A 20 -5.79 -7.44 14.06
N GLU A 21 -5.49 -8.51 13.33
CA GLU A 21 -4.20 -8.68 12.65
C GLU A 21 -3.97 -7.60 11.57
N GLN A 22 -5.01 -7.19 10.85
CA GLN A 22 -4.90 -6.09 9.89
C GLN A 22 -4.65 -4.75 10.59
N ALA A 23 -5.39 -4.48 11.68
CA ALA A 23 -5.21 -3.29 12.51
C ALA A 23 -3.80 -3.22 13.12
N ARG A 24 -3.29 -4.34 13.66
CA ARG A 24 -1.93 -4.44 14.22
C ARG A 24 -0.85 -4.10 13.20
N ARG A 25 -0.95 -4.65 11.98
CA ARG A 25 -0.01 -4.36 10.90
C ARG A 25 0.00 -2.88 10.55
N ALA A 26 -1.16 -2.25 10.43
CA ALA A 26 -1.25 -0.82 10.12
C ALA A 26 -0.69 0.07 11.24
N ILE A 27 -0.92 -0.29 12.51
CA ILE A 27 -0.31 0.40 13.65
C ILE A 27 1.22 0.30 13.60
N MET A 28 1.74 -0.92 13.39
CA MET A 28 3.19 -1.15 13.30
C MET A 28 3.84 -0.48 12.09
N ALA A 29 3.08 -0.29 11.01
CA ALA A 29 3.51 0.45 9.82
C ALA A 29 3.46 1.98 10.02
N GLY A 30 2.94 2.48 11.15
CA GLY A 30 2.80 3.91 11.40
C GLY A 30 1.69 4.58 10.56
N ASP A 31 0.71 3.78 10.15
CA ASP A 31 -0.44 4.23 9.36
C ASP A 31 -1.60 4.70 10.23
N VAL A 32 -1.58 4.43 11.54
CA VAL A 32 -2.65 4.86 12.46
C VAL A 32 -2.21 6.08 13.24
N MET A 33 -3.04 7.12 13.22
CA MET A 33 -2.81 8.39 13.90
C MET A 33 -3.96 8.74 14.84
N MET A 34 -3.65 9.38 15.96
CA MET A 34 -4.60 10.01 16.86
C MET A 34 -4.31 11.52 16.89
N GLY A 35 -5.15 12.31 16.25
CA GLY A 35 -4.83 13.71 15.96
C GLY A 35 -3.53 13.82 15.15
N THR A 36 -2.48 14.43 15.73
CA THR A 36 -1.16 14.58 15.11
C THR A 36 -0.16 13.48 15.49
N ARG A 37 -0.50 12.59 16.43
CA ARG A 37 0.41 11.57 16.97
C ARG A 37 0.24 10.23 16.27
N ILE A 38 1.33 9.61 15.84
CA ILE A 38 1.33 8.22 15.35
C ILE A 38 1.15 7.27 16.53
N VAL A 39 0.21 6.33 16.40
CA VAL A 39 0.02 5.25 17.37
C VAL A 39 1.00 4.13 17.04
N ALA A 40 1.90 3.79 17.96
CA ALA A 40 3.00 2.85 17.70
C ALA A 40 2.77 1.45 18.31
N LYS A 41 1.91 1.33 19.33
CA LYS A 41 1.70 0.06 20.06
C LYS A 41 0.25 -0.41 19.90
N PRO A 42 0.02 -1.63 19.37
CA PRO A 42 -1.35 -2.15 19.22
C PRO A 42 -2.11 -2.36 20.54
N SER A 43 -1.37 -2.54 21.64
CA SER A 43 -1.92 -2.67 22.99
C SER A 43 -2.16 -1.32 23.68
N GLU A 44 -1.86 -0.20 23.03
CA GLU A 44 -2.05 1.13 23.62
C GLU A 44 -3.53 1.37 23.92
N LEU A 45 -3.82 1.86 25.12
CA LEU A 45 -5.17 2.15 25.59
C LEU A 45 -5.56 3.57 25.17
N LEU A 46 -6.52 3.69 24.26
CA LEU A 46 -7.09 4.95 23.80
C LEU A 46 -8.53 5.09 24.30
N ASP A 47 -9.00 6.33 24.39
CA ASP A 47 -10.41 6.62 24.60
C ASP A 47 -11.24 6.06 23.43
N GLU A 48 -12.39 5.44 23.72
CA GLU A 48 -13.35 5.01 22.71
C GLU A 48 -13.77 6.16 21.75
N GLN A 49 -13.78 7.39 22.24
CA GLN A 49 -14.08 8.61 21.49
C GLN A 49 -12.86 9.26 20.83
N ALA A 50 -11.67 8.67 20.94
CA ALA A 50 -10.48 9.23 20.32
C ALA A 50 -10.66 9.39 18.80
N ALA A 51 -10.32 10.58 18.29
CA ALA A 51 -10.29 10.86 16.86
C ALA A 51 -9.09 10.13 16.23
N ILE A 52 -9.38 8.97 15.64
CA ILE A 52 -8.38 8.11 14.98
C ILE A 52 -8.51 8.27 13.47
N THR A 53 -7.39 8.53 12.82
CA THR A 53 -7.27 8.61 11.37
C THR A 53 -6.32 7.52 10.90
N VAL A 54 -6.71 6.81 9.85
CA VAL A 54 -5.86 5.81 9.19
C VAL A 54 -5.34 6.42 7.89
N LYS A 55 -4.02 6.38 7.70
CA LYS A 55 -3.41 6.75 6.43
C LYS A 55 -3.98 5.82 5.35
N PRO A 56 -4.46 6.36 4.23
CA PRO A 56 -4.94 5.52 3.15
C PRO A 56 -3.81 4.62 2.67
N THR A 57 -4.04 3.31 2.68
CA THR A 57 -3.12 2.34 2.08
C THR A 57 -3.01 2.68 0.60
N ARG A 58 -1.80 3.02 0.14
CA ARG A 58 -1.59 3.33 -1.27
C ARG A 58 -1.78 2.05 -2.08
N LYS A 59 -2.66 2.12 -3.09
CA LYS A 59 -2.91 1.00 -4.02
C LYS A 59 -1.63 0.55 -4.72
N TYR A 60 -0.73 1.49 -5.02
CA TYR A 60 0.53 1.25 -5.71
C TYR A 60 1.71 1.82 -4.93
N VAL A 61 2.90 1.24 -5.10
CA VAL A 61 4.15 1.72 -4.48
C VAL A 61 4.46 3.19 -4.81
N GLY A 62 4.03 3.67 -5.98
CA GLY A 62 4.25 5.04 -6.44
C GLY A 62 2.99 5.67 -7.02
N ARG A 63 2.75 6.96 -6.71
CA ARG A 63 1.58 7.72 -7.22
C ARG A 63 1.54 7.81 -8.75
N GLY A 64 2.69 7.69 -9.42
CA GLY A 64 2.78 7.66 -10.88
C GLY A 64 1.87 6.60 -11.49
N ALA A 65 1.71 5.44 -10.84
CA ALA A 65 0.88 4.33 -11.27
C ALA A 65 -0.56 4.71 -11.69
N LEU A 66 -1.14 5.74 -11.07
CA LEU A 66 -2.49 6.22 -11.40
C LEU A 66 -2.58 6.74 -12.85
N LYS A 67 -1.47 7.24 -13.41
CA LYS A 67 -1.39 7.65 -14.83
C LYS A 67 -1.53 6.45 -15.75
N LEU A 68 -0.78 5.38 -15.47
CA LEU A 68 -0.82 4.17 -16.28
C LEU A 68 -2.17 3.46 -16.14
N GLU A 69 -2.70 3.36 -14.92
CA GLU A 69 -4.05 2.83 -14.68
C GLU A 69 -5.09 3.54 -15.56
N ALA A 70 -5.14 4.88 -15.49
CA ALA A 70 -6.07 5.66 -16.29
C ALA A 70 -5.85 5.46 -17.79
N ALA A 71 -4.60 5.38 -18.25
CA ALA A 71 -4.29 5.12 -19.65
C ALA A 71 -4.75 3.74 -20.12
N LEU A 72 -4.48 2.68 -19.34
CA LEU A 72 -4.90 1.31 -19.66
C LEU A 72 -6.43 1.21 -19.74
N ASP A 73 -7.14 1.86 -18.82
CA ASP A 73 -8.61 1.90 -18.82
C ASP A 73 -9.16 2.68 -20.02
N HIS A 74 -8.63 3.88 -20.26
CA HIS A 74 -9.09 4.75 -21.34
C HIS A 74 -8.87 4.10 -22.72
N PHE A 75 -7.67 3.55 -22.95
CA PHE A 75 -7.31 2.90 -24.20
C PHE A 75 -7.74 1.42 -24.28
N LYS A 76 -8.37 0.89 -23.22
CA LYS A 76 -8.84 -0.51 -23.13
C LYS A 76 -7.73 -1.52 -23.41
N ILE A 77 -6.54 -1.26 -22.89
CA ILE A 77 -5.38 -2.15 -23.06
C ILE A 77 -5.37 -3.19 -21.94
N ASP A 78 -5.57 -4.46 -22.30
CA ASP A 78 -5.39 -5.57 -21.37
C ASP A 78 -3.92 -6.02 -21.34
N VAL A 79 -3.35 -6.02 -20.13
CA VAL A 79 -1.98 -6.47 -19.83
C VAL A 79 -1.94 -7.87 -19.22
N ARG A 80 -3.08 -8.50 -18.97
CA ARG A 80 -3.17 -9.82 -18.35
C ARG A 80 -2.42 -10.87 -19.16
N GLY A 81 -1.58 -11.65 -18.49
CA GLY A 81 -0.77 -12.71 -19.09
C GLY A 81 0.39 -12.20 -19.96
N LYS A 82 0.55 -10.89 -20.14
CA LYS A 82 1.57 -10.31 -21.03
C LYS A 82 2.89 -10.11 -20.31
N THR A 83 3.94 -10.08 -21.11
CA THR A 83 5.25 -9.56 -20.72
C THR A 83 5.33 -8.08 -21.10
N ALA A 84 5.71 -7.22 -20.16
CA ALA A 84 5.82 -5.78 -20.37
C ALA A 84 7.26 -5.28 -20.09
N LEU A 85 7.58 -4.13 -20.67
CA LEU A 85 8.80 -3.38 -20.41
C LEU A 85 8.42 -2.01 -19.83
N ASP A 86 8.86 -1.73 -18.62
CA ASP A 86 8.69 -0.46 -17.91
C ASP A 86 10.01 0.33 -18.01
N ILE A 87 10.02 1.39 -18.81
CA ILE A 87 11.21 2.23 -19.05
C ILE A 87 11.13 3.45 -18.14
N GLY A 88 12.15 3.65 -17.30
CA GLY A 88 12.13 4.65 -16.24
C GLY A 88 11.33 4.18 -15.03
N ALA A 89 11.50 2.92 -14.64
CA ALA A 89 10.69 2.27 -13.61
C ALA A 89 10.73 3.00 -12.26
N SER A 90 11.84 3.68 -11.93
CA SER A 90 12.05 4.44 -10.70
C SER A 90 11.72 3.59 -9.45
N THR A 91 10.78 4.05 -8.62
CA THR A 91 10.29 3.28 -7.46
C THR A 91 9.40 2.08 -7.82
N GLY A 92 8.96 1.97 -9.09
CA GLY A 92 8.23 0.83 -9.64
C GLY A 92 6.70 1.00 -9.69
N GLY A 93 6.19 2.24 -9.70
CA GLY A 93 4.74 2.47 -9.72
C GLY A 93 4.01 1.85 -10.92
N PHE A 94 4.56 2.00 -12.12
CA PHE A 94 3.97 1.42 -13.34
C PHE A 94 4.09 -0.11 -13.34
N THR A 95 5.25 -0.63 -12.95
CA THR A 95 5.47 -2.05 -12.71
C THR A 95 4.42 -2.66 -11.77
N ASP A 96 4.18 -2.08 -10.59
CA ASP A 96 3.16 -2.55 -9.63
C ASP A 96 1.75 -2.50 -10.24
N CYS A 97 1.42 -1.45 -10.98
CA CYS A 97 0.14 -1.35 -11.69
C CYS A 97 -0.08 -2.50 -12.68
N MET A 98 0.92 -2.81 -13.51
CA MET A 98 0.82 -3.90 -14.48
C MET A 98 0.73 -5.26 -13.80
N LEU A 99 1.51 -5.50 -12.75
CA LEU A 99 1.46 -6.76 -11.99
C LEU A 99 0.11 -6.98 -11.29
N GLN A 100 -0.46 -5.93 -10.69
CA GLN A 100 -1.78 -6.00 -10.06
C GLN A 100 -2.90 -6.23 -11.09
N ARG A 101 -2.71 -5.77 -12.33
CA ARG A 101 -3.62 -6.04 -13.47
C ARG A 101 -3.38 -7.39 -14.15
N GLY A 102 -2.42 -8.17 -13.66
CA GLY A 102 -2.21 -9.55 -14.08
C GLY A 102 -1.15 -9.74 -15.16
N ALA A 103 -0.26 -8.78 -15.38
CA ALA A 103 0.93 -9.01 -16.20
C ALA A 103 1.72 -10.23 -15.68
N ASN A 104 2.17 -11.08 -16.62
CA ASN A 104 2.91 -12.29 -16.30
C ASN A 104 4.36 -11.97 -15.90
N LYS A 105 4.96 -10.96 -16.54
CA LYS A 105 6.34 -10.53 -16.29
C LYS A 105 6.51 -9.06 -16.65
N VAL A 106 7.32 -8.34 -15.90
CA VAL A 106 7.68 -6.94 -16.17
C VAL A 106 9.19 -6.78 -16.10
N PHE A 107 9.79 -6.29 -17.18
CA PHE A 107 11.17 -5.83 -17.19
C PHE A 107 11.18 -4.37 -16.76
N ALA A 108 11.76 -4.07 -15.61
CA ALA A 108 11.77 -2.74 -14.99
C ALA A 108 13.16 -2.11 -15.20
N VAL A 109 13.28 -1.25 -16.21
CA VAL A 109 14.56 -0.64 -16.61
C VAL A 109 14.63 0.78 -16.07
N ASP A 110 15.71 1.11 -15.38
CA ASP A 110 16.02 2.47 -14.96
C ASP A 110 17.53 2.71 -15.02
N VAL A 111 17.94 3.98 -15.11
CA VAL A 111 19.35 4.39 -15.01
C VAL A 111 19.79 4.55 -13.55
N GLY A 112 18.83 4.75 -12.64
CA GLY A 112 19.04 4.82 -11.21
C GLY A 112 19.26 3.44 -10.58
N HIS A 113 20.22 3.35 -9.67
CA HIS A 113 20.51 2.10 -8.96
C HIS A 113 19.69 2.00 -7.68
N GLY A 114 19.14 0.81 -7.40
CA GLY A 114 18.50 0.52 -6.13
C GLY A 114 17.31 1.44 -5.82
N GLN A 115 16.48 1.77 -6.81
CA GLN A 115 15.29 2.62 -6.64
C GLN A 115 13.99 1.83 -6.46
N LEU A 116 13.87 0.65 -7.07
CA LEU A 116 12.68 -0.19 -6.99
C LEU A 116 12.29 -0.49 -5.55
N ASP A 117 10.99 -0.42 -5.24
CA ASP A 117 10.47 -0.81 -3.94
C ASP A 117 10.86 -2.26 -3.58
N TRP A 118 11.10 -2.52 -2.29
CA TRP A 118 11.55 -3.83 -1.81
C TRP A 118 10.59 -4.97 -2.22
N LYS A 119 9.28 -4.74 -2.19
CA LYS A 119 8.30 -5.75 -2.61
C LYS A 119 8.49 -6.14 -4.07
N LEU A 120 8.75 -5.15 -4.93
CA LEU A 120 8.90 -5.37 -6.37
C LEU A 120 10.23 -6.02 -6.71
N ARG A 121 11.33 -5.67 -6.02
CA ARG A 121 12.63 -6.35 -6.22
C ARG A 121 12.58 -7.84 -5.90
N ASN A 122 11.71 -8.23 -4.98
CA ASN A 122 11.56 -9.62 -4.56
C ASN A 122 10.39 -10.34 -5.26
N ASP A 123 9.67 -9.68 -6.17
CA ASP A 123 8.62 -10.33 -6.95
C ASP A 123 9.27 -11.10 -8.13
N PRO A 124 9.08 -12.43 -8.24
CA PRO A 124 9.73 -13.23 -9.28
C PRO A 124 9.26 -12.88 -10.71
N ARG A 125 8.19 -12.09 -10.84
CA ARG A 125 7.69 -11.58 -12.13
C ARG A 125 8.41 -10.30 -12.55
N VAL A 126 9.24 -9.69 -11.70
CA VAL A 126 10.00 -8.48 -12.02
C VAL A 126 11.44 -8.85 -12.37
N ILE A 127 11.94 -8.27 -13.46
CA ILE A 127 13.36 -8.35 -13.85
C ILE A 127 13.85 -6.91 -13.97
N GLY A 128 14.83 -6.52 -13.15
CA GLY A 128 15.38 -5.15 -13.13
C GLY A 128 16.90 -5.14 -13.13
#